data_AF-A0A3D3EM95-F1
#
_entry.id   AF-A0A3D3EM95-F1
#
_cell.length_a   1.000
_cell.length_b   1.000
_cell.length_c   1.000
_cell.angle_alpha   90.00
_cell.angle_beta   90.00
_cell.angle_gamma   90.00
#
_symmetry.space_group_name_H-M   'P 1'
#
loop_
_entity.id
_entity.type
_entity.pdbx_description
1 polymer ?
#
loop_
_entity_poly.entity_id
_entity_poly.type
_entity_poly.pdbx_seq_one_letter_code
_entity_poly.pdbx_strand_id
1 'polypeptide(L)'
;RKMILSKTVEAREEALNALIPFQKGDFKALYEVMEGRPVTIRFLDPPLHEFVPTEEKDIKALAEDMGLTVEEVKATCDSLHEFNPMMGHRGCRLAVTYPEIA
;
A
#
# COMPACT_ATOMS: atom_id res chain seq x y z
N ARG A 1 0.60 -1.16 -5.03
CA ARG A 1 1.02 -2.56 -5.35
C ARG A 1 2.53 -2.67 -5.47
N LYS A 2 3.20 -1.80 -6.24
CA LYS A 2 4.67 -1.78 -6.37
C LYS A 2 5.40 -1.79 -5.02
N MET A 3 5.04 -0.90 -4.09
CA MET A 3 5.62 -0.88 -2.74
C MET A 3 5.54 -2.24 -1.99
N ILE A 4 4.45 -2.98 -2.14
CA ILE A 4 4.22 -4.23 -1.39
C ILE A 4 5.15 -5.35 -1.88
N LEU A 5 5.48 -5.35 -3.17
CA LEU A 5 6.33 -6.35 -3.82
C LEU A 5 7.81 -5.93 -3.87
N SER A 6 8.14 -4.72 -3.44
CA SER A 6 9.52 -4.21 -3.39
C SER A 6 10.32 -4.90 -2.28
N LYS A 7 11.52 -5.38 -2.62
CA LYS A 7 12.42 -6.07 -1.69
C LYS A 7 13.37 -5.14 -0.92
N THR A 8 13.51 -3.88 -1.35
CA THR A 8 14.40 -2.89 -0.72
C THR A 8 13.62 -1.64 -0.31
N VAL A 9 14.18 -0.89 0.64
CA VAL A 9 13.58 0.36 1.14
C VAL A 9 13.54 1.39 0.03
N GLU A 10 14.62 1.52 -0.75
CA GLU A 10 14.73 2.50 -1.84
C GLU A 10 13.64 2.26 -2.91
N ALA A 11 13.39 0.99 -3.26
CA ALA A 11 12.34 0.64 -4.20
C ALA A 11 10.93 0.85 -3.62
N ARG A 12 10.76 0.79 -2.29
CA ARG A 12 9.49 1.15 -1.64
C ARG A 12 9.29 2.66 -1.66
N GLU A 13 10.31 3.43 -1.31
CA GLU A 13 10.27 4.89 -1.35
C GLU A 13 9.97 5.42 -2.75
N GLU A 14 10.60 4.87 -3.79
CA GLU A 14 10.30 5.24 -5.19
C GLU A 14 8.82 4.98 -5.53
N ALA A 15 8.30 3.81 -5.14
CA ALA A 15 6.90 3.47 -5.36
C ALA A 15 5.93 4.35 -4.55
N LEU A 16 6.31 4.78 -3.35
CA LEU A 16 5.53 5.69 -2.51
C LEU A 16 5.57 7.12 -3.04
N ASN A 17 6.72 7.58 -3.55
CA ASN A 17 6.89 8.89 -4.17
C ASN A 17 5.98 9.07 -5.39
N ALA A 18 5.74 7.99 -6.15
CA ALA A 18 4.78 8.00 -7.24
C ALA A 18 3.33 8.27 -6.78
N LEU A 19 2.97 8.02 -5.51
CA LEU A 19 1.64 8.28 -4.94
C LEU A 19 1.46 9.72 -4.46
N ILE A 20 2.55 10.41 -4.11
CA ILE A 20 2.55 11.79 -3.60
C ILE A 20 1.73 12.76 -4.46
N PRO A 21 1.87 12.83 -5.80
CA PRO A 21 1.11 13.79 -6.60
C PRO A 21 -0.40 13.57 -6.52
N PHE A 22 -0.85 12.32 -6.44
CA PHE A 22 -2.26 11.96 -6.32
C PHE A 22 -2.80 12.36 -4.94
N GLN A 23 -2.15 11.91 -3.87
CA GLN A 23 -2.57 12.25 -2.50
C GLN A 23 -2.55 13.76 -2.24
N LYS A 24 -1.53 14.47 -2.74
CA LYS A 24 -1.45 15.93 -2.61
C LYS A 24 -2.57 16.63 -3.37
N GLY A 25 -2.99 16.11 -4.53
CA GLY A 25 -4.15 16.59 -5.27
C GLY A 25 -5.43 16.42 -4.45
N ASP A 26 -5.65 15.22 -3.92
CA ASP A 26 -6.83 14.89 -3.10
C ASP A 26 -6.91 15.76 -1.83
N PHE A 27 -5.80 15.95 -1.12
CA PHE A 27 -5.77 16.79 0.07
C PHE A 27 -6.03 18.27 -0.26
N LYS A 28 -5.48 18.78 -1.37
CA LYS A 28 -5.77 20.16 -1.79
C LYS A 28 -7.27 20.36 -2.04
N ALA A 29 -7.88 19.47 -2.83
CA ALA A 29 -9.32 19.52 -3.11
C ALA A 29 -10.15 19.41 -1.82
N LEU A 30 -9.75 18.52 -0.90
CA LEU A 30 -10.40 18.38 0.40
C LEU A 30 -10.31 19.67 1.23
N TYR A 31 -9.13 20.29 1.32
CA TYR A 31 -8.94 21.54 2.07
C TYR A 31 -9.65 22.74 1.43
N GLU A 32 -9.71 22.79 0.10
CA GLU A 32 -10.47 23.81 -0.63
C GLU A 32 -11.96 23.76 -0.26
N VAL A 33 -12.56 22.56 -0.25
CA VAL A 33 -13.98 22.36 0.10
C VAL A 33 -14.26 22.68 1.57
N MET A 34 -13.29 22.44 2.46
CA MET A 34 -13.48 22.60 3.89
C MET A 34 -13.38 24.05 4.39
N GLU A 35 -12.95 25.00 3.54
CA GLU A 35 -12.99 26.45 3.79
C GLU A 35 -12.48 26.86 5.20
N GLY A 36 -11.27 26.40 5.54
CA GLY A 36 -10.62 26.76 6.81
C GLY A 36 -11.15 26.01 8.05
N ARG A 37 -12.10 25.08 7.90
CA ARG A 37 -12.52 24.18 8.97
C ARG A 37 -11.45 23.12 9.24
N PRO A 38 -11.32 22.63 10.50
CA PRO A 38 -10.38 21.57 10.81
C PRO A 38 -10.73 20.27 10.07
N VAL A 39 -9.70 19.58 9.59
CA VAL A 39 -9.81 18.28 8.90
C VAL A 39 -8.88 17.30 9.59
N THR A 40 -9.44 16.21 10.14
CA THR A 40 -8.66 15.12 10.75
C THR A 40 -8.41 14.04 9.70
N ILE A 41 -7.16 13.88 9.27
CA ILE A 41 -6.76 12.85 8.31
C ILE A 41 -6.22 11.65 9.08
N ARG A 42 -6.82 10.48 8.85
CA ARG A 42 -6.32 9.21 9.40
C ARG A 42 -5.29 8.61 8.44
N PHE A 43 -4.18 8.15 8.99
CA PHE A 43 -3.14 7.45 8.24
C PHE A 43 -3.62 6.06 7.79
N LEU A 44 -2.82 5.40 6.96
CA LEU A 44 -3.16 4.09 6.42
C LEU A 44 -3.48 3.08 7.54
N ASP A 45 -4.70 2.56 7.51
CA ASP A 45 -5.24 1.64 8.51
C ASP A 45 -5.41 0.18 8.05
N PRO A 46 -5.79 -0.14 6.78
CA PRO A 46 -5.97 -1.53 6.38
C PRO A 46 -4.64 -2.29 6.24
N PRO A 47 -4.64 -3.61 6.46
CA PRO A 47 -3.49 -4.47 6.22
C PRO A 47 -3.16 -4.58 4.73
N LEU A 48 -1.89 -4.88 4.42
CA LEU A 48 -1.40 -4.87 3.04
C LEU A 48 -2.01 -5.95 2.13
N HIS A 49 -2.52 -7.05 2.69
CA HIS A 49 -3.18 -8.09 1.90
C HIS A 49 -4.49 -7.62 1.23
N GLU A 50 -5.10 -6.53 1.68
CA GLU A 50 -6.27 -5.96 1.01
C GLU A 50 -5.92 -5.34 -0.36
N PHE A 51 -4.64 -5.08 -0.62
CA PHE A 51 -4.18 -4.41 -1.84
C PHE A 51 -3.52 -5.35 -2.86
N VAL A 52 -3.31 -6.62 -2.51
CA VAL A 52 -2.73 -7.63 -3.40
C VAL A 52 -3.82 -8.41 -4.15
N PRO A 53 -3.57 -8.86 -5.40
CA PRO A 53 -4.56 -9.59 -6.18
C PRO A 53 -4.80 -11.00 -5.62
N THR A 54 -6.04 -11.46 -5.71
CA THR A 54 -6.46 -12.82 -5.33
C THR A 54 -6.73 -13.71 -6.55
N GLU A 55 -7.15 -13.12 -7.67
CA GLU A 55 -7.42 -13.85 -8.90
C GLU A 55 -6.12 -14.19 -9.65
N GLU A 56 -6.02 -15.41 -10.17
CA GLU A 56 -4.81 -15.88 -10.85
C GLU A 56 -4.47 -15.08 -12.12
N LYS A 57 -5.49 -14.55 -12.80
CA LYS A 57 -5.34 -13.61 -13.92
C LYS A 57 -4.61 -12.34 -13.47
N ASP A 58 -5.02 -11.76 -12.36
CA ASP A 58 -4.49 -10.48 -11.88
C ASP A 58 -3.10 -10.65 -11.27
N ILE A 59 -2.83 -11.81 -10.67
CA ILE A 59 -1.49 -12.20 -10.22
C ILE A 59 -0.53 -12.27 -11.41
N LYS A 60 -0.93 -12.91 -12.52
CA LYS A 60 -0.12 -12.99 -13.74
C LYS A 60 0.15 -11.61 -14.34
N ALA A 61 -0.88 -10.77 -14.43
CA ALA A 61 -0.73 -9.41 -14.94
C ALA A 61 0.20 -8.56 -14.05
N LEU A 62 0.12 -8.71 -12.73
CA LEU A 62 0.99 -7.99 -11.79
C LEU A 62 2.44 -8.49 -11.85
N ALA A 63 2.64 -9.80 -12.02
CA ALA A 63 3.96 -10.39 -12.21
C ALA A 63 4.63 -9.83 -13.47
N GLU A 64 3.89 -9.74 -14.58
CA GLU A 64 4.36 -9.16 -15.84
C GLU A 64 4.71 -7.66 -15.71
N ASP A 65 3.84 -6.85 -15.11
CA ASP A 65 4.07 -5.40 -14.89
C ASP A 65 5.30 -5.12 -14.01
N MET A 66 5.62 -6.04 -13.10
CA MET A 66 6.72 -5.89 -12.15
C MET A 66 7.99 -6.65 -12.53
N GLY A 67 7.96 -7.43 -13.63
CA GLY A 67 9.10 -8.28 -14.03
C GLY A 67 9.44 -9.37 -13.01
N LEU A 68 8.45 -9.84 -12.24
CA LEU A 68 8.58 -10.90 -11.24
C LEU A 68 7.98 -12.20 -11.76
N THR A 69 8.28 -13.33 -11.13
CA THR A 69 7.57 -14.57 -11.45
C THR A 69 6.22 -14.64 -10.73
N VAL A 70 5.30 -15.44 -11.27
CA VAL A 70 3.98 -15.68 -10.65
C VAL A 70 4.15 -16.28 -9.24
N GLU A 71 5.16 -17.12 -9.05
CA GLU A 71 5.51 -17.73 -7.77
C GLU A 71 5.96 -16.69 -6.75
N GLU A 72 6.76 -15.68 -7.15
CA GLU A 72 7.19 -14.60 -6.25
C GLU A 72 6.01 -13.74 -5.79
N VAL A 73 5.06 -13.45 -6.69
CA VAL A 73 3.85 -12.69 -6.34
C VAL A 73 2.96 -13.51 -5.42
N LYS A 74 2.74 -14.81 -5.71
CA LYS A 74 1.97 -15.71 -4.85
C LYS A 74 2.60 -15.84 -3.46
N ALA A 75 3.91 -16.02 -3.37
CA ALA A 75 4.63 -16.09 -2.11
C ALA A 75 4.47 -14.81 -1.27
N THR A 76 4.41 -13.64 -1.91
CA THR A 76 4.14 -12.38 -1.22
C THR A 76 2.68 -12.26 -0.76
N CYS A 77 1.72 -12.70 -1.58
CA CYS A 77 0.32 -12.74 -1.16
C CYS A 77 0.12 -13.66 0.05
N ASP A 78 0.76 -14.84 0.04
CA ASP A 78 0.68 -15.82 1.11
C ASP A 78 1.37 -15.32 2.39
N SER A 79 2.49 -14.58 2.28
CA SER A 79 3.18 -14.03 3.45
C SER A 79 2.40 -12.91 4.15
N LEU A 80 1.54 -12.20 3.41
CA LEU A 80 0.66 -11.16 3.94
C LEU A 80 -0.68 -11.70 4.44
N HIS A 81 -0.97 -12.97 4.19
CA HIS A 81 -2.18 -13.61 4.66
C HIS A 81 -2.14 -13.75 6.19
N GLU A 82 -3.19 -13.28 6.85
CA GLU A 82 -3.33 -13.33 8.29
C GLU A 82 -4.60 -14.07 8.67
N PHE A 83 -4.52 -14.89 9.72
CA PHE A 83 -5.68 -15.63 10.22
C PHE A 83 -6.81 -14.69 10.70
N ASN A 84 -6.46 -13.56 11.33
CA ASN A 84 -7.42 -12.54 11.74
C ASN A 84 -6.92 -11.12 11.39
N PRO A 85 -7.24 -10.64 10.18
CA PRO A 85 -6.84 -9.32 9.69
C PRO A 85 -7.22 -8.14 10.59
N MET A 86 -8.34 -8.25 11.34
CA MET A 86 -8.79 -7.19 12.24
C MET A 86 -7.80 -6.96 13.38
N MET A 87 -7.06 -7.99 13.80
CA MET A 87 -6.05 -7.91 14.87
C MET A 87 -4.61 -8.04 14.36
N GLY A 88 -4.40 -8.00 13.04
CA GLY A 88 -3.13 -8.25 12.39
C GLY A 88 -2.20 -7.03 12.26
N HIS A 89 -1.38 -7.06 11.22
CA HIS A 89 -0.34 -6.10 10.92
C HIS A 89 -0.90 -4.93 10.09
N ARG A 90 -1.47 -3.96 10.81
CA ARG A 90 -2.24 -2.85 10.25
C ARG A 90 -2.05 -1.56 11.06
N GLY A 91 -2.57 -0.44 10.56
CA GLY A 91 -2.53 0.85 11.26
C GLY A 91 -1.13 1.26 11.71
N CYS A 92 -1.01 1.73 12.96
CA CYS A 92 0.28 2.20 13.50
C CYS A 92 1.39 1.14 13.49
N ARG A 93 1.05 -0.16 13.58
CA ARG A 93 2.03 -1.25 13.55
C ARG A 93 2.74 -1.31 12.20
N LEU A 94 1.99 -1.04 11.13
CA LEU A 94 2.50 -1.00 9.77
C LEU A 94 3.45 0.18 9.56
N ALA A 95 3.13 1.35 10.13
CA ALA A 95 4.00 2.52 10.07
C ALA A 95 5.30 2.35 10.89
N VAL A 96 5.30 1.50 11.92
CA VAL A 96 6.52 1.19 12.68
C VAL A 96 7.47 0.30 11.89
N THR A 97 6.95 -0.70 11.17
CA THR A 97 7.75 -1.62 10.36
C THR A 97 8.15 -1.06 9.01
N TYR A 98 7.32 -0.18 8.44
CA TYR A 98 7.57 0.57 7.21
C TYR A 98 7.43 2.08 7.48
N PRO A 99 8.42 2.72 8.13
CA PRO A 99 8.39 4.15 8.43
C PRO A 99 8.19 5.03 7.21
N GLU A 100 8.64 4.59 6.04
CA GLU A 100 8.51 5.31 4.78
C GLU A 100 7.04 5.54 4.33
N ILE A 101 6.07 4.83 4.91
CA ILE A 101 4.63 5.01 4.64
C ILE A 101 4.05 6.25 5.36
N ALA A 102 4.69 6.70 6.45
CA ALA A 102 4.15 7.69 7.38
C ALA A 102 4.82 9.07 7.28
#